data_AF-A0A4Y6UXC0-F1
#
_entry.id   AF-A0A4Y6UXC0-F1
#
_cell.length_a   1.000
_cell.length_b   1.000
_cell.length_c   1.000
_cell.angle_alpha   90.00
_cell.angle_beta   90.00
_cell.angle_gamma   90.00
#
_symmetry.space_group_name_H-M   'P 1'
#
loop_
_entity.id
_entity.type
_entity.pdbx_description
1 polymer ?
#
loop_
_entity_poly.entity_id
_entity_poly.type
_entity_poly.pdbx_seq_one_letter_code
_entity_poly.pdbx_strand_id
1 'polypeptide(L)'
;MSNQDLEARLTRLEYYFSLMRDMVVDPESYALWDYMISEELEEEQAHKIIEILKKHYAELNSGKEESNELIKSALYVDLNHLLTSFGKPVSENSARSIVLRASKLPIFPHYASLL
;
A
#
# COMPACT_ATOMS: atom_id res chain seq x y z
N MET A 1 3.68 31.01 0.85
CA MET A 1 2.82 29.81 0.94
C MET A 1 1.38 30.28 0.94
N SER A 2 0.52 29.65 0.13
CA SER A 2 -0.92 29.92 0.20
C SER A 2 -1.52 29.22 1.41
N ASN A 3 -2.66 29.70 1.93
CA ASN A 3 -3.37 29.00 3.01
C ASN A 3 -3.77 27.57 2.61
N GLN A 4 -4.07 27.33 1.32
CA GLN A 4 -4.39 26.01 0.79
C GLN A 4 -3.23 25.01 0.92
N ASP A 5 -1.98 25.47 0.75
CA ASP A 5 -0.78 24.64 0.91
C ASP A 5 -0.53 24.28 2.39
N LEU A 6 -0.84 25.19 3.32
CA LEU A 6 -0.78 24.93 4.75
C LEU A 6 -1.82 23.91 5.20
N GLU A 7 -3.06 24.05 4.72
CA GLU A 7 -4.17 23.15 5.05
C GLU A 7 -3.90 21.73 4.56
N ALA A 8 -3.47 21.58 3.30
CA ALA A 8 -3.10 20.26 2.75
C ALA A 8 -1.97 19.59 3.56
N ARG A 9 -0.95 20.35 3.97
CA ARG A 9 0.13 19.83 4.82
C ARG A 9 -0.36 19.42 6.21
N LEU A 10 -1.29 20.17 6.80
CA LEU A 10 -1.86 19.84 8.10
C LEU A 10 -2.68 18.56 8.03
N THR A 11 -3.56 18.43 7.03
CA THR A 11 -4.32 17.20 6.78
C THR A 11 -3.41 15.99 6.63
N ARG A 12 -2.31 16.12 5.86
CA ARG A 12 -1.33 15.06 5.67
C ARG A 12 -0.63 14.66 6.98
N LEU A 13 -0.33 15.63 7.85
CA LEU A 13 0.25 15.35 9.16
C LEU A 13 -0.74 14.63 10.08
N GLU A 14 -2.00 15.06 10.11
CA GLU A 14 -3.06 14.38 10.88
C GLU A 14 -3.21 12.92 10.44
N TYR A 15 -3.19 12.68 9.12
CA TYR A 15 -3.16 11.33 8.56
C TYR A 15 -1.93 10.54 9.03
N TYR A 16 -0.71 11.08 8.96
CA TYR A 16 0.49 10.38 9.45
C TYR A 16 0.45 10.09 10.95
N PHE A 17 -0.11 11.01 11.76
CA PHE A 17 -0.33 10.75 13.18
C PHE A 17 -1.28 9.58 13.41
N SER A 18 -2.30 9.40 12.55
CA SER A 18 -3.18 8.25 12.62
C SER A 18 -2.45 6.94 12.34
N LEU A 19 -1.57 6.91 11.34
CA LEU A 19 -0.76 5.74 10.97
C LEU A 19 0.23 5.34 12.07
N MET A 20 0.89 6.34 12.67
CA MET A 20 1.89 6.10 13.71
C MET A 20 1.31 5.42 14.95
N ARG A 21 0.00 5.55 15.21
CA ARG A 21 -0.66 4.88 16.35
C ARG A 21 -0.50 3.36 16.27
N ASP A 22 -0.71 2.80 15.09
CA ASP A 22 -0.58 1.36 14.85
C ASP A 22 0.91 0.94 14.88
N MET A 23 1.78 1.75 14.26
CA MET A 23 3.23 1.50 14.23
C MET A 23 3.89 1.50 15.60
N VAL A 24 3.43 2.34 16.55
CA VAL A 24 3.98 2.37 17.92
C VAL A 24 3.74 1.04 18.65
N VAL A 25 2.65 0.33 18.31
CA VAL A 25 2.33 -0.96 18.91
C VAL A 25 3.14 -2.08 18.26
N ASP A 26 3.23 -2.10 16.94
CA ASP A 26 3.97 -3.12 16.18
C ASP A 26 4.58 -2.56 14.88
N PRO A 27 5.79 -2.00 14.94
CA PRO A 27 6.43 -1.38 13.79
C PRO A 27 6.65 -2.36 12.62
N GLU A 28 6.84 -3.64 12.91
CA GLU A 28 7.17 -4.64 11.89
C GLU A 28 5.93 -5.01 11.06
N SER A 29 4.81 -5.28 11.73
CA SER A 29 3.53 -5.58 11.06
C SER A 29 3.02 -4.42 10.23
N TYR A 30 3.33 -3.19 10.66
CA TYR A 30 2.86 -1.95 10.02
C TYR A 30 3.90 -1.29 9.08
N ALA A 31 4.85 -2.06 8.55
CA ALA A 31 5.87 -1.56 7.62
C ALA A 31 5.30 -0.88 6.35
N LEU A 32 4.06 -1.17 5.95
CA LEU A 32 3.40 -0.46 4.84
C LEU A 32 3.05 0.99 5.21
N TRP A 33 2.71 1.27 6.47
CA TRP A 33 2.47 2.62 6.96
C TRP A 33 3.73 3.46 6.94
N ASP A 34 4.86 2.89 7.35
CA ASP A 34 6.18 3.53 7.23
C ASP A 34 6.49 3.92 5.78
N TYR A 35 6.21 3.02 4.83
CA TYR A 35 6.36 3.31 3.40
C TYR A 35 5.48 4.48 2.95
N MET A 36 4.21 4.52 3.34
CA MET A 36 3.29 5.61 2.96
C MET A 36 3.77 6.97 3.48
N ILE A 37 4.32 7.02 4.70
CA ILE A 37 4.92 8.22 5.27
C ILE A 37 6.19 8.60 4.50
N SER A 38 7.09 7.64 4.24
CA SER A 38 8.36 7.88 3.56
C SER A 38 8.18 8.36 2.11
N GLU A 39 7.13 7.91 1.44
CA GLU A 39 6.80 8.29 0.08
C GLU A 39 5.93 9.55 0.03
N GLU A 40 5.70 10.20 1.17
CA GLU A 40 4.86 11.38 1.30
C GLU A 40 3.46 11.21 0.70
N LEU A 41 2.89 9.99 0.80
CA LEU A 41 1.59 9.72 0.23
C LEU A 41 0.50 10.48 0.99
N GLU A 42 -0.47 10.99 0.24
CA GLU A 42 -1.70 11.53 0.79
C GLU A 42 -2.65 10.39 1.17
N GLU A 43 -3.61 10.68 2.06
CA GLU A 43 -4.58 9.70 2.53
C GLU A 43 -5.34 9.03 1.37
N GLU A 44 -5.74 9.80 0.35
CA GLU A 44 -6.42 9.25 -0.82
C GLU A 44 -5.54 8.28 -1.63
N GLN A 45 -4.24 8.57 -1.75
CA GLN A 45 -3.29 7.73 -2.48
C GLN A 45 -3.07 6.43 -1.72
N ALA A 46 -2.86 6.51 -0.41
CA ALA A 46 -2.75 5.37 0.48
C ALA A 46 -4.01 4.50 0.45
N HIS A 47 -5.19 5.12 0.50
CA HIS A 47 -6.47 4.42 0.41
C HIS A 47 -6.57 3.62 -0.90
N LYS A 48 -6.21 4.21 -2.04
CA LYS A 48 -6.21 3.51 -3.33
C LYS A 48 -5.25 2.31 -3.34
N ILE A 49 -4.08 2.42 -2.72
CA ILE A 49 -3.16 1.27 -2.56
C ILE A 49 -3.87 0.17 -1.77
N ILE A 50 -4.43 0.49 -0.60
CA ILE A 50 -5.13 -0.49 0.25
C ILE A 50 -6.30 -1.16 -0.47
N GLU A 51 -7.09 -0.42 -1.25
CA GLU A 51 -8.21 -0.98 -2.00
C GLU A 51 -7.75 -1.95 -3.10
N ILE A 52 -6.68 -1.64 -3.84
CA ILE A 52 -6.06 -2.59 -4.77
C ILE A 52 -5.63 -3.85 -4.03
N LEU A 53 -4.97 -3.71 -2.88
CA LEU A 53 -4.52 -4.87 -2.12
C LEU A 53 -5.72 -5.72 -1.64
N LYS A 54 -6.77 -5.10 -1.07
CA LYS A 54 -7.98 -5.83 -0.65
C LYS A 54 -8.65 -6.58 -1.80
N LYS A 55 -8.77 -5.95 -2.98
CA LYS A 55 -9.33 -6.58 -4.19
C LYS A 55 -8.59 -7.88 -4.53
N HIS A 56 -7.27 -7.81 -4.69
CA HIS A 56 -6.45 -8.97 -5.05
C HIS A 56 -6.34 -10.01 -3.92
N TYR A 57 -6.43 -9.56 -2.66
CA TYR A 57 -6.49 -10.46 -1.51
C TYR A 57 -7.80 -11.28 -1.47
N ALA A 58 -8.93 -10.67 -1.82
CA ALA A 58 -10.21 -11.37 -1.92
C ALA A 58 -10.16 -12.48 -2.99
N GLU A 59 -9.50 -12.21 -4.11
CA GLU A 59 -9.27 -13.20 -5.17
C GLU A 59 -8.37 -14.35 -4.69
N LEU A 60 -7.30 -14.03 -3.96
CA LEU A 60 -6.39 -15.02 -3.37
C LEU A 60 -7.10 -15.95 -2.37
N ASN A 61 -7.97 -15.39 -1.53
CA ASN A 61 -8.76 -16.15 -0.56
C ASN A 61 -9.85 -17.03 -1.19
N SER A 62 -10.15 -16.87 -2.48
CA SER A 62 -11.13 -17.70 -3.17
C SER A 62 -10.63 -19.14 -3.44
N GLY A 63 -9.37 -19.46 -3.11
CA GLY A 63 -8.88 -20.84 -3.00
C GLY A 63 -8.50 -21.52 -4.32
N LYS A 64 -8.29 -20.77 -5.40
CA LYS A 64 -7.86 -21.30 -6.70
C LYS A 64 -6.34 -21.16 -6.84
N GLU A 65 -5.57 -22.14 -6.35
CA GLU A 65 -4.09 -22.11 -6.34
C GLU A 65 -3.45 -21.95 -7.74
N GLU A 66 -4.04 -22.53 -8.79
CA GLU A 66 -3.61 -22.33 -10.19
C GLU A 66 -3.74 -20.86 -10.65
N SER A 67 -4.40 -20.00 -9.86
CA SER A 67 -4.61 -18.58 -10.14
C SER A 67 -3.58 -17.66 -9.46
N ASN A 68 -2.67 -18.15 -8.61
CA ASN A 68 -1.81 -17.27 -7.80
C ASN A 68 -0.84 -16.44 -8.65
N GLU A 69 -0.25 -17.01 -9.70
CA GLU A 69 0.60 -16.26 -10.64
C GLU A 69 -0.20 -15.24 -11.48
N LEU A 70 -1.44 -15.57 -11.81
CA LEU A 70 -2.35 -14.63 -12.51
C LEU A 70 -2.75 -13.47 -11.59
N ILE A 71 -3.06 -13.75 -10.32
CA ILE A 71 -3.36 -12.73 -9.31
C ILE A 71 -2.13 -11.86 -9.05
N LYS A 72 -0.95 -12.46 -8.91
CA LYS A 72 0.32 -11.75 -8.74
C LYS A 72 0.58 -10.79 -9.89
N SER A 73 0.51 -11.28 -11.13
CA SER A 73 0.73 -10.45 -12.32
C SER A 73 -0.31 -9.31 -12.42
N ALA A 74 -1.59 -9.58 -12.18
CA ALA A 74 -2.63 -8.56 -12.17
C ALA A 74 -2.43 -7.51 -11.06
N LEU A 75 -2.05 -7.94 -9.85
CA LEU A 75 -1.74 -7.05 -8.73
C LEU A 75 -0.58 -6.10 -9.06
N TYR A 76 0.49 -6.62 -9.65
CA TYR A 76 1.65 -5.82 -10.02
C TYR A 76 1.31 -4.79 -11.10
N VAL A 77 0.50 -5.19 -12.09
CA VAL A 77 0.00 -4.28 -13.13
C VAL A 77 -0.84 -3.15 -12.51
N ASP A 78 -1.81 -3.50 -11.67
CA ASP A 78 -2.69 -2.51 -11.00
C ASP A 78 -1.88 -1.54 -10.12
N LEU A 79 -0.91 -2.04 -9.33
CA LEU A 79 -0.03 -1.21 -8.51
C LEU A 79 0.86 -0.29 -9.34
N ASN A 80 1.45 -0.79 -10.43
CA ASN A 80 2.30 0.01 -11.30
C ASN A 80 1.52 1.12 -12.01
N HIS A 81 0.30 0.83 -12.47
CA HIS A 81 -0.60 1.85 -13.02
C HIS A 81 -0.94 2.91 -11.96
N LEU A 82 -1.23 2.48 -10.74
CA LEU A 82 -1.54 3.41 -9.65
C LEU A 82 -0.35 4.32 -9.31
N LEU A 83 0.86 3.75 -9.18
CA LEU A 83 2.08 4.53 -8.93
C LEU A 83 2.37 5.53 -10.05
N THR A 84 2.14 5.14 -11.31
CA THR A 84 2.24 6.06 -12.45
C THR A 84 1.29 7.24 -12.29
N SER A 85 0.04 6.98 -11.86
CA SER A 85 -0.97 8.03 -11.65
C SER A 85 -0.59 9.01 -10.54
N PHE A 86 0.26 8.59 -9.60
CA PHE A 86 0.79 9.45 -8.54
C PHE A 86 2.03 10.25 -8.97
N GLY A 87 2.49 10.07 -10.22
CA GLY A 87 3.76 10.65 -10.70
C GLY A 87 5.00 10.02 -10.05
N LYS A 88 4.85 8.83 -9.46
CA LYS A 88 5.96 8.08 -8.84
C LYS A 88 6.66 7.20 -9.89
N PRO A 89 7.99 7.03 -9.79
CA PRO A 89 8.72 6.17 -10.71
C PRO A 89 8.29 4.71 -10.54
N VAL A 90 7.85 4.11 -11.65
CA VAL A 90 7.52 2.69 -11.70
C VAL A 90 8.78 1.89 -11.97
N SER A 91 9.10 1.01 -11.04
CA SER A 91 10.10 -0.05 -11.22
C SER A 91 9.51 -1.38 -10.81
N GLU A 92 10.05 -2.48 -11.32
CA GLU A 92 9.68 -3.83 -10.89
C GLU A 92 9.80 -3.99 -9.36
N ASN A 93 10.74 -3.26 -8.76
CA ASN A 93 10.93 -3.24 -7.32
C ASN A 93 9.87 -2.43 -6.57
N SER A 94 9.21 -1.45 -7.20
CA SER A 94 8.25 -0.57 -6.52
C SER A 94 6.98 -1.33 -6.10
N ALA A 95 6.35 -2.06 -7.02
CA ALA A 95 5.19 -2.91 -6.70
C ALA A 95 5.57 -4.03 -5.73
N ARG A 96 6.71 -4.71 -5.97
CA ARG A 96 7.22 -5.76 -5.06
C ARG A 96 7.44 -5.25 -3.64
N SER A 97 7.98 -4.04 -3.50
CA SER A 97 8.24 -3.35 -2.23
C SER A 97 6.94 -3.10 -1.45
N ILE A 98 5.86 -2.73 -2.14
CA ILE A 98 4.52 -2.59 -1.55
C ILE A 98 3.98 -3.96 -1.10
N VAL A 99 4.03 -4.97 -1.98
CA VAL A 99 3.51 -6.32 -1.68
C VAL A 99 4.26 -6.94 -0.49
N LEU A 100 5.58 -6.80 -0.43
CA LEU A 100 6.42 -7.28 0.67
C LEU A 100 6.05 -6.63 2.01
N ARG A 101 5.69 -5.35 2.02
CA ARG A 101 5.26 -4.67 3.25
C ARG A 101 3.82 -5.02 3.60
N ALA A 102 2.95 -5.13 2.59
CA ALA A 102 1.58 -5.55 2.77
C ALA A 102 1.49 -6.99 3.32
N SER A 103 2.41 -7.89 2.97
CA SER A 103 2.43 -9.25 3.51
C SER A 103 2.72 -9.34 5.01
N LYS A 104 3.18 -8.24 5.63
CA LYS A 104 3.38 -8.14 7.08
C LYS A 104 2.13 -7.65 7.81
N LEU A 105 1.18 -7.06 7.09
CA LEU A 105 -0.04 -6.55 7.71
C LEU A 105 -0.93 -7.70 8.18
N PRO A 106 -1.49 -7.64 9.40
CA PRO A 106 -2.37 -8.70 9.92
C PRO A 106 -3.63 -8.94 9.08
N ILE A 107 -4.04 -7.95 8.28
CA ILE A 107 -5.21 -8.03 7.40
C ILE A 107 -4.93 -8.81 6.09
N PHE A 108 -3.67 -9.11 5.77
CA PHE A 108 -3.26 -9.81 4.54
C PHE A 108 -2.36 -11.03 4.79
N PRO A 109 -2.75 -12.00 5.64
CA PRO A 109 -1.90 -13.13 6.05
C PRO A 109 -1.40 -14.02 4.90
N HIS A 110 -2.09 -14.07 3.76
CA HIS A 110 -1.73 -14.93 2.62
C HIS A 110 -0.84 -14.25 1.58
N TYR A 111 -0.56 -12.95 1.68
CA TYR A 111 0.26 -12.25 0.69
C TYR A 111 1.70 -12.74 0.60
N ALA A 112 2.22 -13.36 1.66
CA ALA A 112 3.53 -13.97 1.64
C ALA A 112 3.65 -15.08 0.57
N SER A 113 2.54 -15.67 0.11
CA SER A 113 2.56 -16.67 -0.97
C SER A 113 2.83 -16.07 -2.36
N LEU A 114 2.76 -14.74 -2.51
CA LEU A 114 2.96 -14.04 -3.78
C LEU A 114 4.40 -13.52 -3.96
N LEU A 115 5.27 -13.66 -2.95
CA LEU A 115 6.65 -13.14 -2.94
C LEU A 115 7.66 -14.14 -3.53
#